data_AF-A0A954BU96-F1
#
_entry.id   AF-A0A954BU96-F1
#
_cell.length_a   1.000
_cell.length_b   1.000
_cell.length_c   1.000
_cell.angle_alpha   90.00
_cell.angle_beta   90.00
_cell.angle_gamma   90.00
#
_symmetry.space_group_name_H-M   'P 1'
#
loop_
_entity.id
_entity.type
_entity.pdbx_description
1 polymer ?
#
loop_
_entity_poly.entity_id
_entity_poly.type
_entity_poly.pdbx_seq_one_letter_code
_entity_poly.pdbx_strand_id
1 'polypeptide(L)' 'MPLEILGKMYEKANKEYYAIGQFNFSNLEFLQSALDAAEEMKSPVIVALSTGAIKYGGIK' A
#
# COMPACT_ATOMS: atom_id res chain seq x y z
N MET A 1 -7.90 7.01 5.43
CA MET A 1 -7.95 6.11 4.26
C MET A 1 -8.57 4.73 4.60
N PRO A 2 -9.61 4.24 3.89
CA PRO A 2 -10.17 2.89 4.11
C PRO A 2 -9.36 1.81 3.37
N LEU A 3 -9.47 0.54 3.83
CA LEU A 3 -8.96 -0.61 3.08
C LEU A 3 -9.86 -0.90 1.87
N GLU A 4 -9.25 -1.14 0.71
CA GLU A 4 -9.96 -1.40 -0.54
C GLU A 4 -9.42 -2.64 -1.26
N ILE A 5 -10.27 -3.25 -2.09
CA ILE A 5 -9.91 -4.43 -2.86
C ILE A 5 -9.05 -4.01 -4.06
N LEU A 6 -7.88 -4.63 -4.21
CA LEU A 6 -6.91 -4.38 -5.29
C LEU A 6 -7.54 -4.35 -6.69
N GLY A 7 -8.45 -5.27 -7.01
CA GLY A 7 -9.14 -5.32 -8.30
C GLY A 7 -9.86 -4.01 -8.64
N LYS A 8 -10.58 -3.41 -7.68
CA LYS A 8 -11.27 -2.13 -7.86
C LYS A 8 -10.29 -0.98 -8.07
N MET A 9 -9.17 -1.00 -7.34
CA MET A 9 -8.12 0.02 -7.50
C MET A 9 -7.51 -0.04 -8.90
N TYR A 10 -7.22 -1.24 -9.42
CA TYR A 10 -6.68 -1.41 -10.77
C TYR A 10 -7.66 -1.03 -11.86
N GLU A 11 -8.95 -1.38 -11.72
CA GLU A 11 -10.00 -0.95 -12.67
C GLU A 11 -10.05 0.57 -12.80
N LYS A 12 -10.03 1.29 -11.67
CA LYS A 12 -10.02 2.74 -11.64
C LYS A 12 -8.74 3.32 -12.26
N ALA A 13 -7.58 2.81 -11.87
CA ALA A 13 -6.28 3.24 -12.38
C ALA A 13 -6.15 3.06 -13.89
N ASN A 14 -6.62 1.93 -14.43
CA ASN A 14 -6.64 1.68 -15.87
C ASN A 14 -7.59 2.64 -16.61
N LYS A 15 -8.78 2.91 -16.06
CA LYS A 15 -9.76 3.82 -16.67
C LYS A 15 -9.29 5.27 -16.68
N GLU A 16 -8.56 5.68 -15.64
CA GLU A 16 -8.08 7.06 -15.44
C GLU A 16 -6.60 7.24 -15.86
N TYR A 17 -5.99 6.21 -16.45
CA TYR A 17 -4.65 6.22 -17.02
C TYR A 17 -3.53 6.64 -16.05
N TYR A 18 -3.55 6.10 -14.83
CA TYR A 18 -2.48 6.31 -13.85
C TYR A 18 -1.96 4.98 -13.28
N ALA A 19 -0.78 5.04 -12.64
CA ALA A 19 -0.19 3.91 -11.93
C ALA A 19 -0.37 4.08 -10.42
N ILE A 20 -0.47 2.95 -9.70
CA ILE A 20 -0.55 2.93 -8.24
C ILE A 20 0.80 2.48 -7.68
N GLY A 21 1.35 3.26 -6.74
CA GLY A 21 2.60 2.90 -6.06
C GLY A 21 2.41 1.73 -5.11
N GLN A 22 3.29 0.74 -5.22
CA GLN A 22 3.37 -0.41 -4.30
C GLN A 22 4.65 -0.33 -3.47
N PHE A 23 4.50 -0.22 -2.15
CA PHE A 23 5.60 -0.10 -1.21
C PHE A 23 5.62 -1.30 -0.28
N ASN A 24 6.78 -1.95 -0.17
CA ASN A 24 7.01 -2.96 0.84
C ASN A 24 7.37 -2.30 2.16
N PHE A 25 6.85 -2.80 3.27
CA PHE A 25 7.26 -2.35 4.60
C PHE A 25 7.78 -3.51 5.45
N SER A 26 8.70 -3.18 6.36
CA SER A 26 9.35 -4.16 7.26
C SER A 26 9.21 -3.78 8.74
N ASN A 27 8.71 -2.58 9.02
CA ASN A 27 8.44 -2.06 10.36
C ASN A 27 7.32 -1.00 10.31
N LEU A 28 6.99 -0.42 11.46
CA LEU A 28 5.89 0.53 11.61
C LEU A 28 6.21 1.89 10.99
N GLU A 29 7.45 2.35 11.10
CA GLU A 29 7.90 3.66 10.65
C GLU A 29 7.82 3.80 9.13
N PHE A 30 8.21 2.75 8.39
CA PHE A 30 8.04 2.72 6.93
C PHE A 30 6.58 2.73 6.51
N LEU A 31 5.72 1.99 7.24
CA LEU A 31 4.29 1.97 6.96
C LEU A 31 3.68 3.36 7.17
N GLN A 32 3.95 3.99 8.31
CA GLN A 32 3.48 5.34 8.62
C GLN A 32 3.93 6.35 7.57
N SER A 33 5.22 6.34 7.21
CA SER A 33 5.77 7.26 6.21
C SER A 33 5.10 7.12 4.84
N ALA A 34 4.81 5.89 4.40
CA ALA A 34 4.12 5.65 3.13
C ALA A 34 2.65 6.11 3.19
N LEU A 35 1.97 5.92 4.31
CA LEU A 35 0.58 6.34 4.50
C LEU A 35 0.45 7.86 4.59
N ASP A 36 1.34 8.53 5.33
CA ASP A 36 1.34 9.99 5.47
C ASP A 36 1.57 10.67 4.12
N ALA A 37 2.55 10.18 3.35
CA ALA A 37 2.81 10.67 1.99
C ALA A 37 1.61 10.42 1.05
N ALA A 38 0.96 9.25 1.13
CA ALA A 38 -0.20 8.95 0.32
C ALA A 38 -1.41 9.84 0.67
N GLU A 39 -1.61 10.14 1.96
CA GLU A 39 -2.66 11.04 2.44
C GLU A 39 -2.40 12.49 1.99
N GLU A 40 -1.17 12.99 2.14
CA GLU A 40 -0.77 14.34 1.67
C GLU A 40 -0.99 14.49 0.15
N MET A 41 -0.60 13.48 -0.62
CA MET A 41 -0.74 13.45 -2.08
C MET A 41 -2.15 13.12 -2.55
N LYS A 42 -3.07 12.77 -1.64
CA LYS A 42 -4.42 12.26 -1.95
C LYS A 42 -4.40 11.12 -2.96
N SER A 43 -3.41 10.24 -2.82
CA SER A 43 -3.11 9.18 -3.79
C SER A 43 -3.48 7.80 -3.22
N PRO A 44 -4.04 6.89 -4.02
CA PRO A 44 -4.13 5.49 -3.62
C PRO A 44 -2.73 4.88 -3.47
N VAL A 45 -2.54 4.03 -2.46
CA VAL A 45 -1.27 3.35 -2.20
C VAL A 45 -1.51 1.87 -1.91
N ILE A 46 -0.60 1.01 -2.41
CA ILE A 46 -0.57 -0.40 -2.07
C ILE A 46 0.56 -0.62 -1.07
N VAL A 47 0.21 -1.09 0.12
CA VAL A 47 1.17 -1.54 1.14
C VAL A 47 1.27 -3.05 1.13
N ALA A 48 2.48 -3.57 0.93
CA ALA A 48 2.73 -5.00 0.82
C ALA A 48 3.76 -5.47 1.86
N LEU A 49 3.64 -6.73 2.24
CA LEU A 49 4.58 -7.44 3.10
C LEU A 49 5.18 -8.59 2.32
N SER A 50 6.50 -8.74 2.38
CA SER A 50 7.14 -9.97 1.93
C SER A 50 6.84 -11.11 2.91
N THR A 51 6.96 -12.35 2.46
CA THR A 51 6.83 -13.53 3.35
C THR A 51 7.82 -13.49 4.52
N GLY A 52 9.02 -12.93 4.30
CA GLY A 52 10.01 -12.70 5.34
C GLY A 52 9.55 -11.66 6.37
N ALA A 53 8.95 -10.56 5.92
CA ALA A 53 8.42 -9.51 6.79
C ALA A 53 7.23 -10.02 7.64
N ILE A 54 6.35 -10.83 7.05
CA ILE A 54 5.24 -11.50 7.77
C ILE A 54 5.79 -12.37 8.89
N LYS A 55 6.81 -13.19 8.58
CA LYS A 55 7.46 -14.07 9.57
C LYS A 55 8.15 -13.25 10.68
N TYR A 56 8.84 -12.17 10.32
CA TYR A 56 9.49 -11.27 11.28
C TYR A 56 8.48 -10.60 12.21
N GLY A 57 7.33 -10.16 11.69
CA GLY A 57 6.25 -9.56 12.46
C GLY A 57 5.48 -10.53 13.35
N GLY A 58 5.83 -11.82 13.35
CA GLY A 58 5.18 -12.84 14.18
C GLY A 58 3.78 -13.22 13.74
N ILE A 59 3.37 -12.82 12.52
CA ILE A 59 2.07 -13.15 11.95
C ILE A 59 2.15 -14.57 11.37
N LYS A 60 1.29 -15.47 11.87
CA LYS A 60 1.17 -16.87 11.42
C LYS A 60 -0.05 -17.06 10.54
#